data_AF-A0A559SPC3-F1
#
_entry.id   AF-A0A559SPC3-F1
#
_cell.length_a   1.000
_cell.length_b   1.000
_cell.length_c   1.000
_cell.angle_alpha   90.00
_cell.angle_beta   90.00
_cell.angle_gamma   90.00
#
_symmetry.space_group_name_H-M   'P 1'
#
loop_
_entity.id
_entity.type
_entity.pdbx_description
1 polymer ?
#
loop_
_entity_poly.entity_id
_entity_poly.type
_entity_poly.pdbx_seq_one_letter_code
_entity_poly.pdbx_strand_id
1 'polypeptide(L)'
;MFQYDLVVVGSGPAGRRGAIQAAKLGKKVLVIEQGKRVGGVSVHTGTIPSKTLRETALNLSGWRERGFYGRAYRVKEEISAEDLRRRLLITLDHEVEVLEHQFARNRVQHIRGRASFVDPSTLQVIKDDGETMQVSCASILLAVGTKPFRPDYIPFDGKSVIDSDELLDIKELPRSMIVIGAGVIGIEYATIFSALDTAVTLLDPKSTMLDFIDKEIVEDFTYQLRDRNMKLLLGQKADKVETLDNGKVALTLDNGRHLTTDMVLFAAGRMGATDALNLAAAGLEADSRGRLKVNPETFQTSVPNIYAAGDVVGFPSLASTSMEQGRIAARVAIGAIAKEPPKYFPYGIYAVPEISTCGLSEEEVKERGIPYECGIARFRETSRGHIMGLETGLLKMIFSLKTRRLLGVHIVGEGATELVHIGQAVLNLKGTVEYFVENTFNYPTLAEAYKIAGLDAWNRMGDIKSEL
;
A
#
# COMPACT_ATOMS: atom_id res chain seq x y z
N MET A 1 24.19 -17.89 27.53
CA MET A 1 24.08 -18.27 26.10
C MET A 1 22.66 -17.95 25.66
N PHE A 2 22.47 -17.22 24.57
CA PHE A 2 21.12 -16.87 24.09
C PHE A 2 20.42 -18.09 23.48
N GLN A 3 19.10 -18.16 23.64
CA GLN A 3 18.32 -19.26 23.06
C GLN A 3 18.19 -19.15 21.53
N TYR A 4 18.17 -17.92 21.00
CA TYR A 4 18.05 -17.59 19.58
C TYR A 4 19.04 -16.50 19.18
N ASP A 5 19.47 -16.54 17.91
CA ASP A 5 20.31 -15.48 17.34
C ASP A 5 19.46 -14.24 16.98
N LEU A 6 18.25 -14.47 16.45
CA LEU A 6 17.30 -13.42 16.10
C LEU A 6 15.88 -13.81 16.53
N VAL A 7 15.23 -12.93 17.27
CA VAL A 7 13.78 -13.00 17.50
C VAL A 7 13.10 -11.91 16.67
N VAL A 8 12.07 -12.30 15.94
CA VAL A 8 11.24 -11.39 15.14
C VAL A 8 9.87 -11.29 15.77
N VAL A 9 9.42 -10.09 16.10
CA VAL A 9 8.08 -9.87 16.67
C VAL A 9 7.15 -9.35 15.58
N GLY A 10 6.19 -10.18 15.17
CA GLY A 10 5.28 -9.96 14.06
C GLY A 10 5.69 -10.74 12.80
N SER A 11 4.72 -11.38 12.15
CA SER A 11 4.92 -12.21 10.96
C SER A 11 4.47 -11.55 9.65
N GLY A 12 4.24 -10.24 9.68
CA GLY A 12 3.93 -9.43 8.49
C GLY A 12 5.08 -9.44 7.45
N PRO A 13 4.94 -8.71 6.33
CA PRO A 13 5.89 -8.74 5.22
C PRO A 13 7.36 -8.52 5.64
N ALA A 14 7.61 -7.53 6.51
CA ALA A 14 8.95 -7.27 7.07
C ALA A 14 9.45 -8.44 7.93
N GLY A 15 8.63 -8.90 8.87
CA GLY A 15 9.02 -9.95 9.81
C GLY A 15 9.29 -11.28 9.11
N ARG A 16 8.40 -11.72 8.21
CA ARG A 16 8.60 -12.91 7.38
C ARG A 16 9.91 -12.83 6.61
N ARG A 17 10.15 -11.71 5.90
CA ARG A 17 11.33 -11.59 5.05
C ARG A 17 12.62 -11.53 5.86
N GLY A 18 12.60 -10.81 6.98
CA GLY A 18 13.71 -10.76 7.93
C GLY A 18 14.03 -12.14 8.52
N ALA A 19 13.02 -12.87 9.00
CA ALA A 19 13.18 -14.19 9.59
C ALA A 19 13.79 -15.20 8.61
N ILE A 20 13.23 -15.29 7.39
CA ILE A 20 13.75 -16.18 6.34
C ILE A 20 15.17 -15.78 5.94
N GLN A 21 15.45 -14.48 5.83
CA GLN A 21 16.77 -13.98 5.45
C GLN A 21 17.84 -14.37 6.48
N ALA A 22 17.54 -14.25 7.78
CA ALA A 22 18.46 -14.64 8.84
C ALA A 22 18.63 -16.17 8.91
N ALA A 23 17.56 -16.94 8.78
CA ALA A 23 17.63 -18.40 8.75
C ALA A 23 18.49 -18.93 7.59
N LYS A 24 18.36 -18.34 6.40
CA LYS A 24 19.21 -18.66 5.24
C LYS A 24 20.69 -18.31 5.43
N LEU A 25 21.01 -17.47 6.41
CA LEU A 25 22.38 -17.15 6.81
C LEU A 25 22.85 -17.98 8.02
N GLY A 26 22.18 -19.09 8.30
CA GLY A 26 22.58 -20.08 9.29
C GLY A 26 22.23 -19.72 10.73
N LYS A 27 21.37 -18.72 10.95
CA LYS A 27 20.98 -18.27 12.29
C LYS A 27 19.76 -19.02 12.81
N LYS A 28 19.70 -19.23 14.13
CA LYS A 28 18.55 -19.77 14.82
C LYS A 28 17.52 -18.67 15.07
N VAL A 29 16.39 -18.74 14.39
CA VAL A 29 15.37 -17.69 14.36
C VAL A 29 14.06 -18.15 14.99
N LEU A 30 13.46 -17.27 15.78
CA LEU A 30 12.09 -17.39 16.27
C LEU A 30 11.24 -16.22 15.77
N VAL A 31 10.04 -16.51 15.28
CA VAL A 31 9.00 -15.51 15.02
C VAL A 31 7.92 -15.59 16.09
N ILE A 32 7.55 -14.47 16.70
CA ILE A 32 6.43 -14.40 17.64
C ILE A 32 5.28 -13.67 16.95
N GLU A 33 4.13 -14.33 16.80
CA GLU A 33 2.95 -13.78 16.15
C GLU A 33 1.75 -13.84 17.10
N GLN A 34 1.07 -12.71 17.31
CA GLN A 34 -0.12 -12.68 18.16
C GLN A 34 -1.40 -13.09 17.41
N GLY A 35 -1.43 -12.90 16.10
CA GLY A 35 -2.53 -13.26 15.22
C GLY A 35 -2.79 -14.77 15.20
N LYS A 36 -4.00 -15.14 14.77
CA LYS A 36 -4.41 -16.55 14.69
C LYS A 36 -3.52 -17.38 13.76
N ARG A 37 -3.01 -16.74 12.71
CA ARG A 37 -2.21 -17.32 11.65
C ARG A 37 -1.12 -16.33 11.24
N VAL A 38 -0.05 -16.83 10.65
CA VAL A 38 1.06 -15.99 10.14
C VAL A 38 0.61 -15.11 8.96
N GLY A 39 1.33 -14.01 8.73
CA GLY A 39 1.14 -13.10 7.59
C GLY A 39 0.82 -11.66 7.94
N GLY A 40 0.45 -11.39 9.20
CA GLY A 40 0.12 -10.06 9.71
C GLY A 40 -1.00 -9.35 8.92
N VAL A 41 -1.08 -8.02 9.06
CA VAL A 41 -2.09 -7.18 8.38
C VAL A 41 -2.11 -7.42 6.88
N SER A 42 -0.94 -7.54 6.23
CA SER A 42 -0.87 -7.70 4.77
C SER A 42 -1.65 -8.90 4.25
N VAL A 43 -1.66 -10.01 4.98
CA VAL A 43 -2.44 -11.20 4.58
C VAL A 43 -3.86 -11.10 5.12
N HIS A 44 -4.05 -10.73 6.39
CA HIS A 44 -5.36 -10.92 7.03
C HIS A 44 -6.34 -9.75 6.87
N THR A 45 -5.87 -8.50 6.90
CA THR A 45 -6.77 -7.32 6.93
C THR A 45 -6.44 -6.20 5.93
N GLY A 46 -5.35 -6.34 5.15
CA GLY A 46 -4.79 -5.27 4.33
C GLY A 46 -4.62 -5.66 2.87
N THR A 47 -3.37 -5.85 2.44
CA THR A 47 -2.97 -6.00 1.03
C THR A 47 -3.73 -7.10 0.29
N ILE A 48 -3.65 -8.36 0.75
CA ILE A 48 -4.29 -9.48 0.06
C ILE A 48 -5.82 -9.29 0.04
N PRO A 49 -6.48 -8.95 1.16
CA PRO A 49 -7.91 -8.71 1.13
C PRO A 49 -8.35 -7.61 0.18
N SER A 50 -7.74 -6.42 0.24
CA SER A 50 -8.21 -5.30 -0.59
C SER A 50 -8.00 -5.56 -2.08
N LYS A 51 -6.90 -6.23 -2.47
CA LYS A 51 -6.61 -6.56 -3.87
C LYS A 51 -7.50 -7.70 -4.38
N THR A 52 -7.79 -8.70 -3.54
CA THR A 52 -8.73 -9.76 -3.90
C THR A 52 -10.15 -9.22 -4.04
N LEU A 53 -10.59 -8.36 -3.12
CA LEU A 53 -11.89 -7.70 -3.20
C LEU A 53 -12.00 -6.84 -4.45
N ARG A 54 -10.95 -6.07 -4.78
CA ARG A 54 -10.88 -5.30 -6.02
C ARG A 54 -11.06 -6.20 -7.24
N GLU A 55 -10.23 -7.22 -7.42
CA GLU A 55 -10.34 -8.09 -8.60
C GLU A 55 -11.67 -8.84 -8.66
N THR A 56 -12.28 -9.12 -7.50
CA THR A 56 -13.61 -9.73 -7.47
C THR A 56 -14.69 -8.74 -7.89
N ALA A 57 -14.63 -7.51 -7.38
CA ALA A 57 -15.53 -6.44 -7.77
C ALA A 57 -15.44 -6.14 -9.27
N LEU A 58 -14.24 -5.99 -9.82
CA LEU A 58 -14.04 -5.73 -11.25
C LEU A 58 -14.59 -6.87 -12.11
N ASN A 59 -14.34 -8.13 -11.73
CA ASN A 59 -14.79 -9.28 -12.51
C ASN A 59 -16.32 -9.46 -12.45
N LEU A 60 -16.93 -9.38 -11.26
CA LEU A 60 -18.38 -9.59 -11.12
C LEU A 60 -19.19 -8.42 -11.71
N SER A 61 -18.68 -7.21 -11.62
CA SER A 61 -19.32 -6.01 -12.17
C SER A 61 -19.17 -5.89 -13.70
N GLY A 62 -18.34 -6.73 -14.32
CA GLY A 62 -18.00 -6.64 -15.75
C GLY A 62 -17.24 -5.35 -16.09
N TRP A 63 -16.46 -4.83 -15.14
CA TRP A 63 -15.89 -3.48 -15.22
C TRP A 63 -15.07 -3.25 -16.50
N ARG A 64 -14.23 -4.23 -16.87
CA ARG A 64 -13.30 -4.13 -18.01
C ARG A 64 -14.04 -4.22 -19.34
N GLU A 65 -15.19 -4.87 -19.37
CA GLU A 65 -16.00 -5.07 -20.56
C GLU A 65 -16.97 -3.90 -20.85
N ARG A 66 -17.21 -3.02 -19.87
CA ARG A 66 -18.10 -1.84 -20.02
C ARG A 66 -17.63 -0.86 -21.10
N GLY A 67 -16.34 -0.84 -21.43
CA GLY A 67 -15.81 -0.02 -22.53
C GLY A 67 -16.32 -0.45 -23.92
N PHE A 68 -16.75 -1.71 -24.07
CA PHE A 68 -17.28 -2.25 -25.34
C PHE A 68 -18.78 -2.43 -25.33
N TYR A 69 -19.31 -3.00 -24.25
CA TYR A 69 -20.73 -3.36 -24.16
C TYR A 69 -21.59 -2.29 -23.48
N GLY A 70 -20.96 -1.17 -23.11
CA GLY A 70 -21.59 -0.03 -22.47
C GLY A 70 -21.66 -0.14 -20.94
N ARG A 71 -21.92 1.00 -20.29
CA ARG A 71 -21.89 1.15 -18.83
C ARG A 71 -22.92 0.28 -18.07
N ALA A 72 -23.95 -0.22 -18.75
CA ALA A 72 -24.98 -1.09 -18.19
C ALA A 72 -24.59 -2.58 -18.16
N TYR A 73 -23.52 -2.98 -18.84
CA TYR A 73 -23.07 -4.38 -18.86
C TYR A 73 -22.70 -4.88 -17.45
N ARG A 74 -23.15 -6.08 -17.10
CA ARG A 74 -22.83 -6.77 -15.84
C ARG A 74 -22.54 -8.24 -16.13
N VAL A 75 -21.56 -8.82 -15.44
CA VAL A 75 -21.32 -10.28 -15.45
C VAL A 75 -22.30 -10.97 -14.50
N LYS A 76 -22.57 -10.35 -13.34
CA LYS A 76 -23.59 -10.77 -12.39
C LYS A 76 -24.51 -9.59 -12.05
N GLU A 77 -25.82 -9.79 -12.16
CA GLU A 77 -26.83 -8.76 -11.87
C GLU A 77 -26.84 -8.37 -10.38
N GLU A 78 -26.94 -9.36 -9.50
CA GLU A 78 -26.98 -9.15 -8.04
C GLU A 78 -25.68 -9.64 -7.40
N ILE A 79 -24.77 -8.70 -7.13
CA ILE A 79 -23.52 -8.97 -6.41
C ILE A 79 -23.79 -8.85 -4.91
N SER A 80 -23.43 -9.88 -4.15
CA SER A 80 -23.57 -9.92 -2.69
C SER A 80 -22.23 -9.82 -1.98
N ALA A 81 -22.23 -9.46 -0.69
CA ALA A 81 -21.03 -9.50 0.14
C ALA A 81 -20.42 -10.92 0.23
N GLU A 82 -21.28 -11.95 0.18
CA GLU A 82 -20.85 -13.35 0.20
C GLU A 82 -20.06 -13.75 -1.07
N ASP A 83 -20.39 -13.18 -2.23
CA ASP A 83 -19.60 -13.42 -3.45
C ASP A 83 -18.17 -12.91 -3.30
N LEU A 84 -18.02 -11.72 -2.69
CA LEU A 84 -16.71 -11.13 -2.40
C LEU A 84 -15.95 -11.94 -1.35
N ARG A 85 -16.63 -12.30 -0.26
CA ARG A 85 -16.07 -13.06 0.86
C ARG A 85 -15.58 -14.44 0.43
N ARG A 86 -16.32 -15.15 -0.42
CA ARG A 86 -15.92 -16.49 -0.88
C ARG A 86 -14.56 -16.48 -1.58
N ARG A 87 -14.36 -15.57 -2.54
CA ARG A 87 -13.08 -15.46 -3.26
C ARG A 87 -11.95 -15.01 -2.33
N LEU A 88 -12.26 -14.11 -1.39
CA LEU A 88 -11.33 -13.68 -0.35
C LEU A 88 -10.81 -14.86 0.48
N LEU A 89 -11.69 -15.69 1.05
CA LEU A 89 -11.31 -16.82 1.91
C LEU A 89 -10.40 -17.82 1.18
N ILE A 90 -10.71 -18.13 -0.08
CA ILE A 90 -9.86 -19.02 -0.91
C ILE A 90 -8.45 -18.46 -1.05
N THR A 91 -8.31 -17.17 -1.36
CA THR A 91 -6.98 -16.54 -1.51
C THR A 91 -6.24 -16.48 -0.17
N LEU A 92 -6.94 -16.16 0.92
CA LEU A 92 -6.34 -16.09 2.26
C LEU A 92 -5.77 -17.44 2.70
N ASP A 93 -6.54 -18.52 2.54
CA ASP A 93 -6.09 -19.85 2.97
C ASP A 93 -4.85 -20.30 2.20
N HIS A 94 -4.83 -20.06 0.89
CA HIS A 94 -3.68 -20.36 0.05
C HIS A 94 -2.45 -19.54 0.46
N GLU A 95 -2.59 -18.24 0.67
CA GLU A 95 -1.46 -17.38 1.05
C GLU A 95 -0.83 -17.82 2.37
N VAL A 96 -1.65 -18.12 3.38
CA VAL A 96 -1.11 -18.58 4.66
C VAL A 96 -0.45 -19.96 4.53
N GLU A 97 -1.02 -20.89 3.76
CA GLU A 97 -0.37 -22.20 3.52
C GLU A 97 1.03 -22.01 2.91
N VAL A 98 1.16 -21.10 1.94
CA VAL A 98 2.45 -20.75 1.34
C VAL A 98 3.40 -20.15 2.39
N LEU A 99 2.92 -19.31 3.30
CA LEU A 99 3.73 -18.75 4.39
C LEU A 99 4.26 -19.82 5.32
N GLU A 100 3.38 -20.69 5.81
CA GLU A 100 3.72 -21.76 6.75
C GLU A 100 4.72 -22.73 6.12
N HIS A 101 4.49 -23.12 4.86
CA HIS A 101 5.43 -23.96 4.12
C HIS A 101 6.80 -23.29 3.95
N GLN A 102 6.84 -21.97 3.74
CA GLN A 102 8.11 -21.25 3.68
C GLN A 102 8.85 -21.21 5.03
N PHE A 103 8.15 -21.00 6.15
CA PHE A 103 8.78 -21.08 7.47
C PHE A 103 9.31 -22.49 7.75
N ALA A 104 8.52 -23.53 7.48
CA ALA A 104 8.93 -24.91 7.64
C ALA A 104 10.18 -25.25 6.79
N ARG A 105 10.17 -24.93 5.49
CA ARG A 105 11.29 -25.17 4.57
C ARG A 105 12.58 -24.48 5.00
N ASN A 106 12.49 -23.30 5.62
CA ASN A 106 13.65 -22.55 6.12
C ASN A 106 13.96 -22.83 7.60
N ARG A 107 13.26 -23.78 8.25
CA ARG A 107 13.42 -24.13 9.67
C ARG A 107 13.28 -22.91 10.61
N VAL A 108 12.43 -21.97 10.24
CA VAL A 108 12.05 -20.83 11.08
C VAL A 108 11.03 -21.32 12.10
N GLN A 109 11.37 -21.24 13.38
CA GLN A 109 10.42 -21.53 14.44
C GLN A 109 9.45 -20.36 14.59
N HIS A 110 8.20 -20.64 14.91
CA HIS A 110 7.24 -19.60 15.25
C HIS A 110 6.40 -20.02 16.45
N ILE A 111 6.05 -19.04 17.28
CA ILE A 111 5.19 -19.20 18.45
C ILE A 111 4.03 -18.23 18.31
N ARG A 112 2.82 -18.74 18.59
CA ARG A 112 1.65 -17.90 18.73
C ARG A 112 1.59 -17.30 20.13
N GLY A 113 1.58 -15.98 20.23
CA GLY A 113 1.51 -15.29 21.50
C GLY A 113 1.83 -13.80 21.39
N ARG A 114 1.54 -13.08 22.47
CA ARG A 114 1.85 -11.65 22.61
C ARG A 114 3.22 -11.48 23.26
N ALA A 115 4.11 -10.74 22.61
CA ALA A 115 5.44 -10.44 23.12
C ALA A 115 5.48 -9.09 23.84
N SER A 116 6.23 -9.01 24.94
CA SER A 116 6.58 -7.77 25.63
C SER A 116 8.01 -7.85 26.17
N PHE A 117 8.72 -6.73 26.19
CA PHE A 117 10.07 -6.65 26.73
C PHE A 117 10.07 -6.83 28.25
N VAL A 118 11.01 -7.66 28.71
CA VAL A 118 11.43 -7.74 30.12
C VAL A 118 12.69 -6.89 30.32
N ASP A 119 13.60 -6.96 29.36
CA ASP A 119 14.84 -6.19 29.24
C ASP A 119 15.25 -6.11 27.75
N PRO A 120 16.33 -5.40 27.36
CA PRO A 120 16.73 -5.25 25.96
C PRO A 120 17.04 -6.55 25.19
N SER A 121 17.25 -7.69 25.85
CA SER A 121 17.60 -8.97 25.22
C SER A 121 16.64 -10.11 25.57
N THR A 122 15.61 -9.84 26.38
CA THR A 122 14.63 -10.84 26.84
C THR A 122 13.20 -10.37 26.60
N LEU A 123 12.42 -11.23 25.93
CA LEU A 123 11.00 -11.05 25.71
C LEU A 123 10.19 -12.04 26.54
N GLN A 124 9.13 -11.56 27.18
CA GLN A 124 8.05 -12.38 27.70
C GLN A 124 7.05 -12.65 26.57
N VAL A 125 6.59 -13.89 26.45
CA VAL A 125 5.57 -14.32 25.50
C VAL A 125 4.41 -14.92 26.26
N ILE A 126 3.23 -14.33 26.11
CA ILE A 126 1.97 -14.82 26.68
C ILE A 126 1.20 -15.50 25.55
N LYS A 127 0.96 -16.81 25.68
CA LYS A 127 0.16 -17.60 24.73
C LYS A 127 -1.34 -17.42 24.97
N ASP A 128 -2.17 -17.90 24.05
CA ASP A 128 -3.63 -17.77 24.14
C ASP A 128 -4.25 -18.52 25.35
N ASP A 129 -3.59 -19.57 25.83
CA ASP A 129 -4.00 -20.36 27.01
C ASP A 129 -3.55 -19.73 28.33
N GLY A 130 -2.89 -18.56 28.28
CA GLY A 130 -2.34 -17.86 29.43
C GLY A 130 -0.94 -18.36 29.86
N GLU A 131 -0.42 -19.41 29.23
CA GLU A 131 0.95 -19.85 29.48
C GLU A 131 1.93 -18.73 29.13
N THR A 132 2.85 -18.48 30.06
CA THR A 132 3.83 -17.40 29.94
C THR A 132 5.22 -18.01 29.88
N MET A 133 6.04 -17.58 28.92
CA MET A 133 7.42 -18.00 28.79
C MET A 133 8.35 -16.81 28.53
N GLN A 134 9.64 -16.99 28.82
CA GLN A 134 10.66 -16.00 28.49
C GLN A 134 11.58 -16.54 27.39
N VAL A 135 11.93 -15.66 26.46
CA VAL A 135 12.81 -15.94 25.33
C VAL A 135 13.98 -14.96 25.37
N SER A 136 15.20 -15.48 25.48
CA SER A 136 16.42 -14.69 25.41
C SER A 136 17.07 -14.79 24.02
N CYS A 137 17.56 -13.66 23.50
CA CYS A 137 18.07 -13.58 22.14
C CYS A 137 19.20 -12.56 21.97
N ALA A 138 20.05 -12.77 20.97
CA ALA A 138 21.14 -11.84 20.67
C ALA A 138 20.64 -10.55 20.03
N SER A 139 19.73 -10.65 19.04
CA SER A 139 19.14 -9.51 18.35
C SER A 139 17.63 -9.64 18.21
N ILE A 140 16.94 -8.50 18.08
CA ILE A 140 15.47 -8.43 17.96
C ILE A 140 15.09 -7.58 16.73
N LEU A 141 14.14 -8.08 15.93
CA LEU A 141 13.48 -7.32 14.86
C LEU A 141 12.00 -7.10 15.20
N LEU A 142 11.64 -5.85 15.49
CA LEU A 142 10.26 -5.42 15.70
C LEU A 142 9.59 -5.17 14.34
N ALA A 143 8.67 -6.05 13.97
CA ALA A 143 7.88 -6.02 12.74
C ALA A 143 6.38 -6.09 13.04
N VAL A 144 5.96 -5.41 14.11
CA VAL A 144 4.60 -5.45 14.67
C VAL A 144 3.53 -4.74 13.82
N GLY A 145 3.95 -3.98 12.80
CA GLY A 145 3.04 -3.31 11.87
C GLY A 145 2.19 -2.22 12.54
N THR A 146 0.95 -2.08 12.07
CA THR A 146 0.04 -1.00 12.46
C THR A 146 -1.39 -1.50 12.66
N LYS A 147 -2.21 -0.71 13.37
CA LYS A 147 -3.66 -0.87 13.53
C LYS A 147 -4.41 0.36 12.99
N PRO A 148 -5.69 0.25 12.58
CA PRO A 148 -6.51 1.41 12.22
C PRO A 148 -6.52 2.47 13.32
N PHE A 149 -6.55 3.74 12.93
CA PHE A 149 -6.77 4.82 13.88
C PHE A 149 -8.26 4.91 14.25
N ARG A 150 -8.57 4.72 15.54
CA ARG A 150 -9.93 4.85 16.08
C ARG A 150 -9.98 5.95 17.14
N PRO A 151 -10.39 7.17 16.78
CA PRO A 151 -10.59 8.22 17.77
C PRO A 151 -11.89 8.01 18.56
N ASP A 152 -11.90 8.38 19.84
CA ASP A 152 -13.02 8.13 20.77
C ASP A 152 -14.34 8.80 20.38
N TYR A 153 -14.29 9.87 19.58
CA TYR A 153 -15.48 10.62 19.15
C TYR A 153 -16.21 9.99 17.95
N ILE A 154 -15.65 8.94 17.33
CA ILE A 154 -16.29 8.21 16.23
C ILE A 154 -16.95 6.96 16.80
N PRO A 155 -18.28 6.77 16.63
CA PRO A 155 -19.02 5.67 17.24
C PRO A 155 -18.90 4.39 16.41
N PHE A 156 -17.72 3.76 16.41
CA PHE A 156 -17.52 2.47 15.74
C PHE A 156 -18.47 1.40 16.29
N ASP A 157 -19.26 0.76 15.43
CA ASP A 157 -20.27 -0.22 15.80
C ASP A 157 -20.06 -1.61 15.14
N GLY A 158 -19.05 -1.74 14.27
CA GLY A 158 -18.75 -2.95 13.52
C GLY A 158 -19.82 -3.33 12.48
N LYS A 159 -20.74 -2.41 12.14
CA LYS A 159 -21.86 -2.66 11.23
C LYS A 159 -22.04 -1.53 10.22
N SER A 160 -22.30 -0.31 10.70
CA SER A 160 -22.61 0.88 9.90
C SER A 160 -21.49 1.91 9.95
N VAL A 161 -20.73 1.97 11.05
CA VAL A 161 -19.52 2.80 11.20
C VAL A 161 -18.36 1.86 11.49
N ILE A 162 -17.49 1.69 10.50
CA ILE A 162 -16.45 0.67 10.49
C ILE A 162 -15.11 1.22 10.04
N ASP A 163 -14.02 0.51 10.36
CA ASP A 163 -12.71 0.76 9.77
C ASP A 163 -12.36 -0.23 8.64
N SER A 164 -11.14 -0.11 8.11
CA SER A 164 -10.65 -0.97 7.03
C SER A 164 -10.54 -2.45 7.38
N ASP A 165 -10.33 -2.77 8.65
CA ASP A 165 -10.15 -4.14 9.10
C ASP A 165 -11.53 -4.80 9.29
N GLU A 166 -12.53 -4.07 9.81
CA GLU A 166 -13.93 -4.51 9.96
C GLU A 166 -14.70 -4.61 8.63
N LEU A 167 -14.32 -3.84 7.61
CA LEU A 167 -14.94 -3.87 6.26
C LEU A 167 -14.95 -5.27 5.64
N LEU A 168 -14.02 -6.14 6.02
CA LEU A 168 -13.91 -7.50 5.48
C LEU A 168 -15.00 -8.45 5.99
N ASP A 169 -15.71 -8.06 7.06
CA ASP A 169 -16.75 -8.87 7.70
C ASP A 169 -18.17 -8.32 7.49
N ILE A 170 -18.34 -7.36 6.58
CA ILE A 170 -19.67 -6.85 6.23
C ILE A 170 -20.56 -7.97 5.66
N LYS A 171 -21.84 -7.94 6.05
CA LYS A 171 -22.82 -8.97 5.65
C LYS A 171 -23.57 -8.62 4.37
N GLU A 172 -23.69 -7.32 4.08
CA GLU A 172 -24.45 -6.79 2.96
C GLU A 172 -23.65 -5.65 2.33
N LEU A 173 -23.78 -5.48 1.01
CA LEU A 173 -23.21 -4.32 0.33
C LEU A 173 -24.12 -3.10 0.59
N PRO A 174 -23.57 -1.97 1.07
CA PRO A 174 -24.36 -0.78 1.29
C PRO A 174 -24.80 -0.18 -0.05
N ARG A 175 -25.97 0.47 -0.10
CA ARG A 175 -26.38 1.23 -1.30
C ARG A 175 -25.66 2.57 -1.38
N SER A 176 -25.26 3.11 -0.23
CA SER A 176 -24.50 4.34 -0.09
C SER A 176 -23.39 4.23 0.96
N MET A 177 -22.22 4.78 0.66
CA MET A 177 -21.07 4.78 1.56
C MET A 177 -20.42 6.17 1.62
N ILE A 178 -20.09 6.61 2.83
CA ILE A 178 -19.18 7.75 3.03
C ILE A 178 -17.84 7.20 3.49
N VAL A 179 -16.76 7.55 2.78
CA VAL A 179 -15.40 7.21 3.16
C VAL A 179 -14.75 8.45 3.76
N ILE A 180 -14.34 8.37 5.03
CA ILE A 180 -13.64 9.45 5.73
C ILE A 180 -12.14 9.19 5.65
N GLY A 181 -11.43 10.03 4.90
CA GLY A 181 -9.99 9.92 4.64
C GLY A 181 -9.68 9.61 3.17
N ALA A 182 -9.07 10.56 2.47
CA ALA A 182 -8.62 10.47 1.09
C ALA A 182 -7.15 10.02 0.96
N GLY A 183 -6.71 9.17 1.90
CA GLY A 183 -5.46 8.43 1.79
C GLY A 183 -5.60 7.19 0.89
N VAL A 184 -4.50 6.46 0.71
CA VAL A 184 -4.44 5.24 -0.14
C VAL A 184 -5.57 4.26 0.17
N ILE A 185 -5.75 3.86 1.44
CA ILE A 185 -6.76 2.87 1.85
C ILE A 185 -8.17 3.36 1.54
N GLY A 186 -8.47 4.63 1.87
CA GLY A 186 -9.78 5.21 1.63
C GLY A 186 -10.11 5.27 0.14
N ILE A 187 -9.16 5.68 -0.70
CA ILE A 187 -9.34 5.74 -2.16
C ILE A 187 -9.48 4.35 -2.78
N GLU A 188 -8.68 3.37 -2.36
CA GLU A 188 -8.82 1.99 -2.83
C GLU A 188 -10.25 1.48 -2.58
N TYR A 189 -10.73 1.54 -1.33
CA TYR A 189 -12.08 1.06 -1.03
C TYR A 189 -13.18 1.93 -1.65
N ALA A 190 -13.04 3.26 -1.67
CA ALA A 190 -14.00 4.14 -2.33
C ALA A 190 -14.20 3.75 -3.81
N THR A 191 -13.11 3.47 -4.53
CA THR A 191 -13.19 3.07 -5.93
C THR A 191 -13.66 1.64 -6.15
N ILE A 192 -13.34 0.70 -5.25
CA ILE A 192 -13.88 -0.67 -5.27
C ILE A 192 -15.40 -0.65 -5.12
N PHE A 193 -15.92 0.07 -4.11
CA PHE A 193 -17.36 0.15 -3.89
C PHE A 193 -18.07 0.95 -4.98
N SER A 194 -17.42 1.98 -5.54
CA SER A 194 -17.93 2.68 -6.73
C SER A 194 -18.03 1.75 -7.95
N ALA A 195 -17.07 0.83 -8.15
CA ALA A 195 -17.14 -0.17 -9.22
C ALA A 195 -18.25 -1.21 -9.01
N LEU A 196 -18.66 -1.43 -7.76
CA LEU A 196 -19.86 -2.19 -7.36
C LEU A 196 -21.15 -1.36 -7.42
N ASP A 197 -21.11 -0.18 -8.05
CA ASP A 197 -22.23 0.75 -8.19
C ASP A 197 -22.79 1.30 -6.86
N THR A 198 -22.03 1.23 -5.76
CA THR A 198 -22.37 1.91 -4.50
C THR A 198 -22.26 3.42 -4.68
N ALA A 199 -23.22 4.17 -4.13
CA ALA A 199 -23.15 5.63 -4.12
C ALA A 199 -22.10 6.11 -3.10
N VAL A 200 -20.89 6.40 -3.56
CA VAL A 200 -19.75 6.76 -2.71
C VAL A 200 -19.57 8.28 -2.60
N THR A 201 -19.33 8.74 -1.38
CA THR A 201 -18.84 10.10 -1.08
C THR A 201 -17.52 10.01 -0.32
N LEU A 202 -16.46 10.60 -0.87
CA LEU A 202 -15.16 10.72 -0.21
C LEU A 202 -15.10 12.06 0.54
N LEU A 203 -14.82 12.00 1.84
CA LEU A 203 -14.72 13.16 2.73
C LEU A 203 -13.31 13.24 3.31
N ASP A 204 -12.64 14.40 3.17
CA ASP A 204 -11.34 14.63 3.80
C ASP A 204 -11.20 16.11 4.22
N PRO A 205 -10.66 16.40 5.43
CA PRO A 205 -10.41 17.77 5.86
C PRO A 205 -9.36 18.50 5.00
N LYS A 206 -8.49 17.78 4.29
CA LYS A 206 -7.56 18.39 3.33
C LYS A 206 -8.28 18.74 2.03
N SER A 207 -7.87 19.84 1.41
CA SER A 207 -8.36 20.26 0.09
C SER A 207 -7.82 19.43 -1.08
N THR A 208 -6.79 18.62 -0.83
CA THR A 208 -6.10 17.78 -1.81
C THR A 208 -6.04 16.34 -1.31
N MET A 209 -5.80 15.41 -2.23
CA MET A 209 -5.62 13.99 -1.92
C MET A 209 -4.36 13.46 -2.59
N LEU A 210 -3.78 12.41 -2.01
CA LEU A 210 -2.58 11.75 -2.54
C LEU A 210 -1.43 12.74 -2.86
N ASP A 211 -1.17 13.69 -1.96
CA ASP A 211 -0.20 14.81 -2.14
C ASP A 211 1.23 14.38 -2.55
N PHE A 212 1.56 13.08 -2.42
CA PHE A 212 2.86 12.50 -2.77
C PHE A 212 2.91 11.94 -4.21
N ILE A 213 1.79 11.99 -4.94
CA ILE A 213 1.69 11.59 -6.34
C ILE A 213 1.76 12.86 -7.21
N ASP A 214 2.33 12.73 -8.41
CA ASP A 214 2.39 13.80 -9.41
C ASP A 214 1.00 14.43 -9.65
N LYS A 215 0.96 15.76 -9.67
CA LYS A 215 -0.31 16.51 -9.67
C LYS A 215 -1.17 16.22 -10.89
N GLU A 216 -0.58 16.08 -12.08
CA GLU A 216 -1.31 15.80 -13.31
C GLU A 216 -2.01 14.43 -13.26
N ILE A 217 -1.36 13.46 -12.60
CA ILE A 217 -1.91 12.12 -12.37
C ILE A 217 -3.09 12.17 -11.41
N VAL A 218 -2.97 12.92 -10.31
CA VAL A 218 -4.06 13.10 -9.34
C VAL A 218 -5.22 13.86 -9.97
N GLU A 219 -4.99 14.87 -10.81
CA GLU A 219 -6.02 15.62 -11.50
C GLU A 219 -6.81 14.76 -12.50
N ASP A 220 -6.12 13.98 -13.34
CA ASP A 220 -6.76 13.02 -14.25
C ASP A 220 -7.58 11.99 -13.47
N PHE A 221 -7.02 11.41 -12.41
CA PHE A 221 -7.74 10.48 -11.55
C PHE A 221 -8.97 11.13 -10.90
N THR A 222 -8.85 12.34 -10.38
CA THR A 222 -9.96 13.12 -9.77
C THR A 222 -11.09 13.34 -10.78
N TYR A 223 -10.76 13.67 -12.03
CA TYR A 223 -11.74 13.81 -13.10
C TYR A 223 -12.49 12.50 -13.32
N GLN A 224 -11.78 11.38 -13.44
CA GLN A 224 -12.40 10.07 -13.65
C GLN A 224 -13.30 9.65 -12.48
N LEU A 225 -12.93 9.99 -11.25
CA LEU A 225 -13.77 9.72 -10.07
C LEU A 225 -15.10 10.48 -10.13
N ARG A 226 -15.06 11.75 -10.57
CA ARG A 226 -16.25 12.58 -10.73
C ARG A 226 -17.12 12.13 -11.91
N ASP A 227 -16.52 11.71 -13.03
CA ASP A 227 -17.26 11.17 -14.19
C ASP A 227 -18.10 9.94 -13.83
N ARG A 228 -17.67 9.18 -12.82
CA ARG A 228 -18.40 8.03 -12.27
C ARG A 228 -19.35 8.37 -11.13
N ASN A 229 -19.71 9.65 -10.99
CA ASN A 229 -20.60 10.16 -9.96
C ASN A 229 -20.12 9.99 -8.51
N MET A 230 -18.82 9.78 -8.27
CA MET A 230 -18.30 9.83 -6.91
C MET A 230 -18.25 11.28 -6.42
N LYS A 231 -18.81 11.53 -5.23
CA LYS A 231 -18.80 12.87 -4.63
C LYS A 231 -17.49 13.06 -3.86
N LEU A 232 -16.76 14.13 -4.15
CA LEU A 232 -15.52 14.47 -3.47
C LEU A 232 -15.74 15.72 -2.61
N LEU A 233 -15.82 15.54 -1.29
CA LEU A 233 -15.95 16.60 -0.29
C LEU A 233 -14.59 16.81 0.39
N LEU A 234 -13.67 17.41 -0.36
CA LEU A 234 -12.36 17.79 0.15
C LEU A 234 -12.44 19.16 0.84
N GLY A 235 -11.58 19.40 1.82
CA GLY A 235 -11.56 20.62 2.62
C GLY A 235 -12.70 20.73 3.63
N GLN A 236 -13.35 19.61 3.97
CA GLN A 236 -14.49 19.54 4.88
C GLN A 236 -14.28 18.41 5.89
N LYS A 237 -14.66 18.65 7.14
CA LYS A 237 -14.55 17.68 8.23
C LYS A 237 -15.93 17.23 8.70
N ALA A 238 -16.05 15.95 9.10
CA ALA A 238 -17.18 15.48 9.89
C ALA A 238 -17.00 15.92 11.36
N ASP A 239 -17.87 16.79 11.84
CA ASP A 239 -17.89 17.21 13.25
C ASP A 239 -18.70 16.28 14.13
N LYS A 240 -19.74 15.65 13.56
CA LYS A 240 -20.57 14.69 14.27
C LYS A 240 -20.91 13.50 13.36
N VAL A 241 -20.82 12.30 13.91
CA VAL A 241 -21.21 11.04 13.27
C VAL A 241 -22.16 10.32 14.22
N GLU A 242 -23.35 9.95 13.75
CA GLU A 242 -24.40 9.35 14.57
C GLU A 242 -25.11 8.23 13.81
N THR A 243 -25.32 7.10 14.47
CA THR A 243 -26.19 6.04 13.95
C THR A 243 -27.65 6.39 14.28
N LEU A 244 -28.51 6.34 13.27
CA LEU A 244 -29.94 6.61 13.37
C LEU A 244 -30.72 5.33 13.69
N ASP A 245 -31.95 5.48 14.20
CA ASP A 245 -32.83 4.36 14.56
C ASP A 245 -33.16 3.42 13.39
N ASN A 246 -33.10 3.95 12.16
CA ASN A 246 -33.33 3.18 10.93
C ASN A 246 -32.09 2.42 10.43
N GLY A 247 -30.99 2.42 11.18
CA GLY A 247 -29.74 1.75 10.85
C GLY A 247 -28.80 2.52 9.92
N LYS A 248 -29.20 3.71 9.45
CA LYS A 248 -28.32 4.60 8.66
C LYS A 248 -27.41 5.43 9.53
N VAL A 249 -26.38 6.02 8.94
CA VAL A 249 -25.47 6.94 9.60
C VAL A 249 -25.71 8.37 9.12
N ALA A 250 -25.90 9.29 10.05
CA ALA A 250 -25.94 10.73 9.81
C ALA A 250 -24.58 11.36 10.11
N LEU A 251 -24.13 12.24 9.22
CA LEU A 251 -22.95 13.08 9.43
C LEU A 251 -23.36 14.55 9.41
N THR A 252 -22.82 15.31 10.36
CA THR A 252 -22.86 16.78 10.34
C THR A 252 -21.46 17.27 10.03
N LEU A 253 -21.32 18.00 8.93
CA LEU A 253 -20.05 18.61 8.53
C LEU A 253 -19.80 19.92 9.27
N ASP A 254 -18.55 20.35 9.31
CA ASP A 254 -18.07 21.61 9.90
C ASP A 254 -18.76 22.88 9.34
N ASN A 255 -19.25 22.83 8.10
CA ASN A 255 -20.03 23.90 7.48
C ASN A 255 -21.55 23.82 7.74
N GLY A 256 -21.99 22.91 8.63
CA GLY A 256 -23.39 22.70 8.97
C GLY A 256 -24.18 21.84 7.97
N ARG A 257 -23.57 21.35 6.90
CA ARG A 257 -24.23 20.44 5.95
C ARG A 257 -24.47 19.08 6.60
N HIS A 258 -25.67 18.54 6.42
CA HIS A 258 -26.03 17.19 6.86
C HIS A 258 -25.98 16.20 5.70
N LEU A 259 -25.43 15.01 5.95
CA LEU A 259 -25.40 13.89 5.03
C LEU A 259 -25.96 12.65 5.72
N THR A 260 -26.52 11.73 4.93
CA THR A 260 -27.00 10.43 5.42
C THR A 260 -26.52 9.34 4.46
N THR A 261 -26.07 8.21 5.01
CA THR A 261 -25.50 7.09 4.27
C THR A 261 -25.86 5.78 4.96
N ASP A 262 -25.81 4.66 4.24
CA ASP A 262 -26.02 3.35 4.87
C ASP A 262 -24.78 2.90 5.65
N MET A 263 -23.59 3.31 5.20
CA MET A 263 -22.32 2.96 5.84
C MET A 263 -21.30 4.10 5.81
N VAL A 264 -20.47 4.17 6.85
CA VAL A 264 -19.27 4.99 6.96
C VAL A 264 -18.05 4.09 7.09
N LEU A 265 -17.11 4.25 6.17
CA LEU A 265 -15.77 3.68 6.29
C LEU A 265 -14.81 4.77 6.80
N PHE A 266 -14.30 4.60 8.02
CA PHE A 266 -13.31 5.49 8.59
C PHE A 266 -11.89 5.00 8.22
N ALA A 267 -11.23 5.71 7.32
CA ALA A 267 -9.92 5.39 6.77
C ALA A 267 -8.91 6.54 6.93
N ALA A 268 -8.99 7.29 8.04
CA ALA A 268 -8.17 8.48 8.31
C ALA A 268 -6.72 8.19 8.78
N GLY A 269 -6.22 6.98 8.53
CA GLY A 269 -4.84 6.58 8.81
C GLY A 269 -4.71 5.40 9.77
N ARG A 270 -3.45 5.03 10.04
CA ARG A 270 -3.08 3.91 10.91
C ARG A 270 -2.06 4.36 11.97
N MET A 271 -1.96 3.61 13.06
CA MET A 271 -1.03 3.82 14.18
C MET A 271 -0.14 2.59 14.38
N GLY A 272 1.11 2.77 14.81
CA GLY A 272 2.01 1.66 15.12
C GLY A 272 1.47 0.78 16.24
N ALA A 273 1.60 -0.53 16.09
CA ALA A 273 1.07 -1.50 17.04
C ALA A 273 2.05 -1.81 18.18
N THR A 274 2.49 -0.77 18.90
CA THR A 274 3.59 -0.85 19.88
C THR A 274 3.14 -0.90 21.34
N ASP A 275 1.89 -0.58 21.65
CA ASP A 275 1.36 -0.45 23.02
C ASP A 275 1.62 -1.68 23.90
N ALA A 276 1.54 -2.89 23.32
CA ALA A 276 1.71 -4.14 24.04
C ALA A 276 3.17 -4.53 24.31
N LEU A 277 4.14 -3.83 23.72
CA LEU A 277 5.54 -4.26 23.72
C LEU A 277 6.29 -3.94 25.02
N ASN A 278 5.77 -3.09 25.90
CA ASN A 278 6.51 -2.59 27.07
C ASN A 278 7.88 -1.97 26.68
N LEU A 279 7.88 -1.04 25.71
CA LEU A 279 9.10 -0.48 25.12
C LEU A 279 10.08 0.11 26.14
N ALA A 280 9.58 0.68 27.24
CA ALA A 280 10.39 1.26 28.30
C ALA A 280 11.38 0.25 28.91
N ALA A 281 10.99 -1.02 29.07
CA ALA A 281 11.88 -2.06 29.57
C ALA A 281 13.07 -2.37 28.64
N ALA A 282 12.93 -2.04 27.35
CA ALA A 282 14.01 -2.13 26.38
C ALA A 282 14.81 -0.83 26.22
N GLY A 283 14.41 0.28 26.86
CA GLY A 283 14.99 1.60 26.61
C GLY A 283 14.54 2.22 25.27
N LEU A 284 13.34 1.87 24.81
CA LEU A 284 12.73 2.41 23.60
C LEU A 284 11.48 3.23 23.92
N GLU A 285 11.17 4.17 23.02
CA GLU A 285 9.96 4.96 23.06
C GLU A 285 9.36 5.03 21.65
N ALA A 286 8.04 5.14 21.58
CA ALA A 286 7.32 5.36 20.35
C ALA A 286 6.86 6.83 20.25
N ASP A 287 6.70 7.34 19.02
CA ASP A 287 6.13 8.67 18.81
C ASP A 287 4.63 8.71 19.11
N SER A 288 3.99 9.89 18.97
CA SER A 288 2.55 10.06 19.23
C SER A 288 1.63 9.24 18.31
N ARG A 289 2.17 8.60 17.27
CA ARG A 289 1.46 7.69 16.37
C ARG A 289 1.87 6.23 16.58
N GLY A 290 2.59 5.92 17.67
CA GLY A 290 3.05 4.57 18.00
C GLY A 290 4.22 4.08 17.14
N ARG A 291 4.89 4.96 16.40
CA ARG A 291 5.99 4.59 15.48
C ARG A 291 7.35 4.58 16.18
N LEU A 292 8.24 3.73 15.71
CA LEU A 292 9.60 3.59 16.22
C LEU A 292 10.60 4.36 15.35
N LYS A 293 11.48 5.12 16.00
CA LYS A 293 12.59 5.80 15.32
C LYS A 293 13.71 4.80 15.02
N VAL A 294 14.20 4.83 13.79
CA VAL A 294 15.30 3.97 13.33
C VAL A 294 16.30 4.74 12.49
N ASN A 295 17.51 4.18 12.36
CA ASN A 295 18.45 4.57 11.32
C ASN A 295 17.85 4.22 9.93
N PRO A 296 17.76 5.16 8.98
CA PRO A 296 17.13 4.93 7.67
C PRO A 296 17.81 3.89 6.78
N GLU A 297 19.10 3.62 6.98
CA GLU A 297 19.89 2.70 6.16
C GLU A 297 19.91 1.29 6.75
N THR A 298 19.99 1.19 8.09
CA THR A 298 20.19 -0.08 8.79
C THR A 298 18.94 -0.58 9.52
N PHE A 299 17.92 0.27 9.69
CA PHE A 299 16.72 -0.01 10.48
C PHE A 299 16.98 -0.32 11.96
N GLN A 300 18.16 0.05 12.46
CA GLN A 300 18.54 -0.07 13.86
C GLN A 300 17.87 1.01 14.71
N THR A 301 17.38 0.65 15.89
CA THR A 301 16.84 1.62 16.86
C THR A 301 17.96 2.31 17.65
N SER A 302 17.62 3.12 18.67
CA SER A 302 18.61 3.65 19.63
C SER A 302 19.29 2.57 20.46
N VAL A 303 18.72 1.37 20.53
CA VAL A 303 19.24 0.24 21.30
C VAL A 303 19.99 -0.71 20.35
N PRO A 304 21.30 -0.98 20.56
CA PRO A 304 22.16 -1.59 19.54
C PRO A 304 21.69 -2.97 19.01
N ASN A 305 21.04 -3.77 19.85
CA ASN A 305 20.57 -5.10 19.47
C ASN A 305 19.11 -5.15 19.01
N ILE A 306 18.42 -4.00 18.91
CA ILE A 306 17.01 -3.92 18.52
C ILE A 306 16.85 -3.13 17.22
N TYR A 307 16.11 -3.72 16.29
CA TYR A 307 15.81 -3.21 14.96
C TYR A 307 14.30 -3.11 14.79
N ALA A 308 13.82 -2.23 13.92
CA ALA A 308 12.40 -2.14 13.58
C ALA A 308 12.20 -1.90 12.08
N ALA A 309 11.21 -2.56 11.48
CA ALA A 309 10.96 -2.46 10.04
C ALA A 309 9.48 -2.62 9.68
N GLY A 310 9.12 -2.15 8.49
CA GLY A 310 7.74 -2.10 8.00
C GLY A 310 6.95 -0.92 8.57
N ASP A 311 5.63 -1.00 8.53
CA ASP A 311 4.77 0.14 8.85
C ASP A 311 5.00 0.76 10.24
N VAL A 312 5.57 0.02 11.20
CA VAL A 312 5.89 0.53 12.54
C VAL A 312 6.96 1.63 12.52
N VAL A 313 7.78 1.72 11.47
CA VAL A 313 8.77 2.81 11.31
C VAL A 313 8.25 3.98 10.47
N GLY A 314 6.99 3.90 10.02
CA GLY A 314 6.33 4.96 9.25
C GLY A 314 6.48 4.82 7.73
N PHE A 315 6.43 5.96 7.04
CA PHE A 315 6.45 6.01 5.58
C PHE A 315 7.83 5.59 5.04
N PRO A 316 7.90 4.82 3.94
CA PRO A 316 6.79 4.27 3.14
C PRO A 316 6.15 3.00 3.75
N SER A 317 4.85 3.07 4.05
CA SER A 317 4.09 1.94 4.63
C SER A 317 3.48 1.08 3.54
N LEU A 318 4.32 0.34 2.82
CA LEU A 318 3.94 -0.60 1.75
C LEU A 318 4.46 -2.00 2.06
N ALA A 319 3.71 -3.03 1.68
CA ALA A 319 4.12 -4.43 1.90
C ALA A 319 5.44 -4.76 1.18
N SER A 320 5.60 -4.33 -0.08
CA SER A 320 6.82 -4.54 -0.88
C SER A 320 8.04 -3.89 -0.23
N THR A 321 7.92 -2.61 0.17
CA THR A 321 9.01 -1.90 0.85
C THR A 321 9.30 -2.52 2.22
N SER A 322 8.26 -2.88 2.98
CA SER A 322 8.40 -3.57 4.27
C SER A 322 9.22 -4.86 4.15
N MET A 323 9.01 -5.67 3.10
CA MET A 323 9.81 -6.89 2.89
C MET A 323 11.30 -6.57 2.75
N GLU A 324 11.64 -5.53 1.99
CA GLU A 324 13.03 -5.13 1.79
C GLU A 324 13.65 -4.52 3.06
N GLN A 325 12.91 -3.67 3.76
CA GLN A 325 13.32 -3.12 5.06
C GLN A 325 13.62 -4.24 6.07
N GLY A 326 12.71 -5.22 6.20
CA GLY A 326 12.91 -6.37 7.09
C GLY A 326 14.10 -7.24 6.68
N ARG A 327 14.35 -7.40 5.37
CA ARG A 327 15.52 -8.11 4.84
C ARG A 327 16.82 -7.41 5.23
N ILE A 328 16.89 -6.09 5.08
CA ILE A 328 18.07 -5.28 5.43
C ILE A 328 18.29 -5.31 6.94
N ALA A 329 17.27 -5.00 7.73
CA ALA A 329 17.31 -5.00 9.19
C ALA A 329 17.85 -6.33 9.73
N ALA A 330 17.30 -7.46 9.25
CA ALA A 330 17.73 -8.79 9.69
C ALA A 330 19.17 -9.12 9.30
N ARG A 331 19.69 -8.62 8.16
CA ARG A 331 21.10 -8.82 7.78
C ARG A 331 22.04 -8.08 8.72
N VAL A 332 21.74 -6.81 8.98
CA VAL A 332 22.54 -5.98 9.89
C VAL A 332 22.51 -6.58 11.30
N ALA A 333 21.32 -6.96 11.78
CA ALA A 333 21.11 -7.55 13.11
C ALA A 333 21.96 -8.80 13.39
N ILE A 334 22.39 -9.53 12.37
CA ILE A 334 23.19 -10.75 12.51
C ILE A 334 24.65 -10.59 12.03
N GLY A 335 25.09 -9.34 11.77
CA GLY A 335 26.46 -9.01 11.36
C GLY A 335 26.78 -9.30 9.89
N ALA A 336 25.77 -9.46 9.02
CA ALA A 336 25.97 -9.67 7.59
C ALA A 336 26.02 -8.34 6.83
N ILE A 337 26.80 -8.29 5.73
CA ILE A 337 26.89 -7.12 4.85
C ILE A 337 25.50 -6.79 4.29
N ALA A 338 24.97 -5.60 4.59
CA ALA A 338 23.81 -5.06 3.89
C ALA A 338 24.30 -4.26 2.67
N LYS A 339 23.68 -4.48 1.50
CA LYS A 339 23.80 -3.51 0.40
C LYS A 339 22.85 -2.35 0.70
N GLU A 340 23.18 -1.16 0.23
CA GLU A 340 22.30 -0.01 0.32
C GLU A 340 20.92 -0.34 -0.29
N PRO A 341 19.82 0.10 0.35
CA PRO A 341 18.50 -0.04 -0.23
C PRO A 341 18.43 0.70 -1.58
N PRO A 342 17.60 0.22 -2.54
CA PRO A 342 17.33 0.99 -3.74
C PRO A 342 16.83 2.39 -3.38
N LYS A 343 17.45 3.42 -3.96
CA LYS A 343 17.04 4.81 -3.73
C LYS A 343 15.59 5.06 -4.12
N TYR A 344 15.15 4.45 -5.22
CA TYR A 344 13.79 4.56 -5.72
C TYR A 344 13.11 3.21 -5.75
N PHE A 345 11.89 3.18 -5.26
CA PHE A 345 11.03 2.01 -5.22
C PHE A 345 9.63 2.42 -5.68
N PRO A 346 8.86 1.49 -6.26
CA PRO A 346 7.56 1.80 -6.83
C PRO A 346 6.53 1.92 -5.72
N TYR A 347 5.60 2.85 -5.90
CA TYR A 347 4.40 3.00 -5.10
C TYR A 347 3.21 2.65 -5.96
N GLY A 348 2.49 1.59 -5.59
CA GLY A 348 1.25 1.18 -6.24
C GLY A 348 0.04 1.49 -5.37
N ILE A 349 -0.97 2.12 -5.96
CA ILE A 349 -2.30 2.35 -5.38
C ILE A 349 -3.29 1.60 -6.25
N TYR A 350 -3.93 0.58 -5.68
CA TYR A 350 -4.82 -0.31 -6.42
C TYR A 350 -6.24 0.23 -6.39
N ALA A 351 -6.38 1.50 -6.73
CA ALA A 351 -7.66 2.10 -7.01
C ALA A 351 -8.22 1.55 -8.33
N VAL A 352 -9.40 2.03 -8.72
CA VAL A 352 -9.97 1.78 -10.04
C VAL A 352 -10.05 3.14 -10.76
N PRO A 353 -9.23 3.41 -11.80
CA PRO A 353 -8.08 2.62 -12.24
C PRO A 353 -6.92 2.67 -11.23
N GLU A 354 -5.91 1.84 -11.44
CA GLU A 354 -4.67 1.87 -10.64
C GLU A 354 -3.91 3.19 -10.84
N ILE A 355 -3.11 3.53 -9.83
CA ILE A 355 -2.06 4.54 -9.93
C ILE A 355 -0.75 3.88 -9.52
N SER A 356 0.34 4.17 -10.23
CA SER A 356 1.66 3.76 -9.81
C SER A 356 2.75 4.78 -10.17
N THR A 357 3.69 5.00 -9.26
CA THR A 357 4.79 5.97 -9.44
C THR A 357 6.13 5.43 -8.95
N CYS A 358 7.22 5.91 -9.53
CA CYS A 358 8.58 5.71 -9.03
C CYS A 358 9.47 6.89 -9.43
N GLY A 359 10.28 7.39 -8.49
CA GLY A 359 11.15 8.55 -8.72
C GLY A 359 10.53 9.86 -8.27
N LEU A 360 10.92 10.96 -8.90
CA LEU A 360 10.48 12.31 -8.54
C LEU A 360 9.20 12.69 -9.29
N SER A 361 8.26 13.32 -8.60
CA SER A 361 7.15 14.08 -9.19
C SER A 361 7.64 15.32 -9.94
N GLU A 362 6.82 15.86 -10.84
CA GLU A 362 7.14 17.11 -11.52
C GLU A 362 7.30 18.28 -10.53
N GLU A 363 6.49 18.28 -9.48
CA GLU A 363 6.56 19.25 -8.38
C GLU A 363 7.92 19.21 -7.68
N GLU A 364 8.41 18.02 -7.31
CA GLU A 364 9.73 17.88 -6.69
C GLU A 364 10.88 18.28 -7.62
N VAL A 365 10.74 18.04 -8.93
CA VAL A 365 11.75 18.45 -9.92
C VAL A 365 11.79 19.97 -10.05
N LYS A 366 10.62 20.64 -10.05
CA LYS A 366 10.50 22.10 -10.01
C LYS A 366 11.09 22.69 -8.73
N GLU A 367 10.73 22.16 -7.56
CA GLU A 367 11.24 22.62 -6.27
C GLU A 367 12.76 22.52 -6.16
N ARG A 368 13.36 21.49 -6.78
CA ARG A 368 14.82 21.30 -6.83
C ARG A 368 15.52 22.12 -7.91
N GLY A 369 14.79 22.88 -8.73
CA GLY A 369 15.34 23.70 -9.81
C GLY A 369 16.07 22.88 -10.88
N ILE A 370 15.66 21.64 -11.13
CA ILE A 370 16.28 20.76 -12.13
C ILE A 370 15.65 21.06 -13.49
N PRO A 371 16.39 21.50 -14.53
CA PRO A 371 15.83 21.64 -15.87
C PRO A 371 15.38 20.28 -16.41
N TYR A 372 14.13 20.19 -16.83
CA TYR A 372 13.49 18.93 -17.21
C TYR A 372 12.54 19.10 -18.40
N GLU A 373 12.18 17.97 -19.01
CA GLU A 373 11.11 17.83 -19.98
C GLU A 373 10.24 16.63 -19.58
N CYS A 374 8.95 16.70 -19.90
CA CYS A 374 8.00 15.63 -19.65
C CYS A 374 7.62 14.94 -20.96
N GLY A 375 7.29 13.66 -20.87
CA GLY A 375 6.76 12.88 -21.99
C GLY A 375 5.50 12.16 -21.56
N ILE A 376 4.45 12.21 -22.37
CA ILE A 376 3.15 11.62 -22.04
C ILE A 376 2.67 10.69 -23.15
N ALA A 377 2.16 9.53 -22.75
CA ALA A 377 1.42 8.62 -23.62
C ALA A 377 0.05 8.35 -23.02
N ARG A 378 -1.00 8.47 -23.82
CA ARG A 378 -2.39 8.20 -23.39
C ARG A 378 -2.82 6.83 -23.86
N PHE A 379 -3.40 6.02 -22.98
CA PHE A 379 -3.77 4.65 -23.32
C PHE A 379 -4.83 4.60 -24.42
N ARG A 380 -5.75 5.57 -24.45
CA ARG A 380 -6.75 5.75 -25.52
C ARG A 380 -6.14 6.03 -26.90
N GLU A 381 -4.85 6.36 -27.00
CA GLU A 381 -4.17 6.60 -28.28
C GLU A 381 -3.32 5.37 -28.69
N THR A 382 -3.31 4.33 -27.87
CA THR A 382 -2.55 3.09 -28.13
C THR A 382 -3.45 2.02 -28.73
N SER A 383 -2.90 1.22 -29.64
CA SER A 383 -3.61 0.08 -30.23
C SER A 383 -4.01 -0.92 -29.16
N ARG A 384 -3.14 -1.17 -28.16
CA ARG A 384 -3.50 -2.05 -27.04
C ARG A 384 -4.64 -1.49 -26.21
N GLY A 385 -4.66 -0.17 -25.95
CA GLY A 385 -5.75 0.48 -25.23
C GLY A 385 -7.08 0.36 -25.97
N HIS A 386 -7.11 0.56 -27.29
CA HIS A 386 -8.31 0.32 -28.10
C HIS A 386 -8.78 -1.14 -28.04
N ILE A 387 -7.87 -2.11 -28.15
CA ILE A 387 -8.19 -3.56 -28.04
C ILE A 387 -8.78 -3.89 -26.67
N MET A 388 -8.43 -3.13 -25.64
CA MET A 388 -8.93 -3.29 -24.27
C MET A 388 -10.12 -2.38 -23.95
N GLY A 389 -10.54 -1.51 -24.86
CA GLY A 389 -11.66 -0.58 -24.63
C GLY A 389 -11.33 0.52 -23.63
N LEU A 390 -10.07 0.90 -23.51
CA LEU A 390 -9.61 1.93 -22.58
C LEU A 390 -9.86 3.33 -23.15
N GLU A 391 -10.74 4.09 -22.51
CA GLU A 391 -11.02 5.50 -22.85
C GLU A 391 -10.13 6.49 -22.07
N THR A 392 -9.55 6.04 -20.96
CA THR A 392 -8.78 6.87 -20.01
C THR A 392 -7.46 6.20 -19.61
N GLY A 393 -6.62 6.96 -18.92
CA GLY A 393 -5.33 6.52 -18.43
C GLY A 393 -4.16 7.05 -19.26
N LEU A 394 -3.04 7.28 -18.58
CA LEU A 394 -1.83 7.83 -19.15
C LEU A 394 -0.58 7.35 -18.40
N LEU A 395 0.54 7.37 -19.13
CA LEU A 395 1.89 7.21 -18.62
C LEU A 395 2.65 8.52 -18.84
N LYS A 396 3.22 9.06 -17.77
CA LYS A 396 4.06 10.26 -17.75
C LYS A 396 5.48 9.89 -17.34
N MET A 397 6.45 10.40 -18.06
CA MET A 397 7.87 10.31 -17.71
C MET A 397 8.47 11.70 -17.61
N ILE A 398 9.45 11.86 -16.73
CA ILE A 398 10.15 13.12 -16.49
C ILE A 398 11.63 12.90 -16.73
N PHE A 399 12.25 13.69 -17.60
CA PHE A 399 13.65 13.56 -17.99
C PHE A 399 14.44 14.82 -17.68
N SER A 400 15.69 14.67 -17.26
CA SER A 400 16.61 15.80 -17.11
C SER A 400 17.03 16.34 -18.48
N LEU A 401 16.92 17.66 -18.72
CA LEU A 401 17.44 18.27 -19.94
C LEU A 401 18.98 18.22 -20.03
N LYS A 402 19.67 18.25 -18.89
CA LYS A 402 21.14 18.24 -18.84
C LYS A 402 21.73 16.85 -19.11
N THR A 403 21.16 15.83 -18.48
CA THR A 403 21.74 14.47 -18.48
C THR A 403 20.94 13.47 -19.29
N ARG A 404 19.76 13.87 -19.77
CA ARG A 404 18.78 13.02 -20.46
C ARG A 404 18.28 11.83 -19.64
N ARG A 405 18.67 11.74 -18.36
CA ARG A 405 18.27 10.68 -17.43
C ARG A 405 16.81 10.77 -17.06
N LEU A 406 16.18 9.61 -16.91
CA LEU A 406 14.87 9.49 -16.28
C LEU A 406 14.96 9.97 -14.82
N LEU A 407 14.02 10.81 -14.41
CA LEU A 407 13.90 11.36 -13.06
C LEU A 407 12.68 10.79 -12.32
N GLY A 408 11.61 10.49 -13.05
CA GLY A 408 10.39 9.90 -12.50
C GLY A 408 9.50 9.30 -13.57
N VAL A 409 8.73 8.30 -13.18
CA VAL A 409 7.68 7.65 -13.97
C VAL A 409 6.40 7.62 -13.16
N HIS A 410 5.30 8.02 -13.78
CA HIS A 410 3.99 8.13 -13.13
C HIS A 410 2.91 7.61 -14.08
N ILE A 411 2.03 6.76 -13.57
CA ILE A 411 1.03 6.06 -14.39
C ILE A 411 -0.30 6.08 -13.65
N VAL A 412 -1.38 6.40 -14.36
CA VAL A 412 -2.76 6.13 -13.93
C VAL A 412 -3.47 5.40 -15.05
N GLY A 413 -4.15 4.31 -14.75
CA GLY A 413 -4.83 3.49 -15.76
C GLY A 413 -4.71 2.00 -15.51
N GLU A 414 -5.21 1.20 -16.46
CA GLU A 414 -5.16 -0.26 -16.38
C GLU A 414 -3.72 -0.77 -16.35
N GLY A 415 -3.40 -1.64 -15.39
CA GLY A 415 -2.09 -2.27 -15.26
C GLY A 415 -0.97 -1.33 -14.82
N ALA A 416 -1.29 -0.14 -14.29
CA ALA A 416 -0.29 0.83 -13.86
C ALA A 416 0.72 0.24 -12.86
N THR A 417 0.28 -0.63 -11.94
CA THR A 417 1.16 -1.23 -10.94
C THR A 417 2.13 -2.26 -11.52
N GLU A 418 1.82 -2.84 -12.68
CA GLU A 418 2.73 -3.74 -13.40
C GLU A 418 3.64 -2.97 -14.35
N LEU A 419 3.10 -1.96 -15.04
CA LEU A 419 3.82 -1.18 -16.03
C LEU A 419 4.95 -0.36 -15.42
N VAL A 420 4.82 0.12 -14.18
CA VAL A 420 5.80 0.98 -13.50
C VAL A 420 7.22 0.38 -13.44
N HIS A 421 7.32 -0.95 -13.43
CA HIS A 421 8.57 -1.65 -13.17
C HIS A 421 9.63 -1.45 -14.28
N ILE A 422 9.21 -1.19 -15.52
CA ILE A 422 10.13 -0.82 -16.61
C ILE A 422 10.80 0.51 -16.29
N GLY A 423 10.02 1.55 -15.99
CA GLY A 423 10.55 2.86 -15.61
C GLY A 423 11.37 2.81 -14.32
N GLN A 424 10.97 2.01 -13.33
CA GLN A 424 11.75 1.77 -12.11
C GLN A 424 13.15 1.21 -12.42
N ALA A 425 13.25 0.22 -13.31
CA ALA A 425 14.53 -0.40 -13.65
C ALA A 425 15.46 0.62 -14.33
N VAL A 426 14.95 1.37 -15.32
CA VAL A 426 15.71 2.41 -16.02
C VAL A 426 16.14 3.51 -15.06
N LEU A 427 15.26 3.95 -14.17
CA LEU A 427 15.55 4.97 -13.15
C LEU A 427 16.68 4.53 -12.21
N ASN A 428 16.59 3.32 -11.65
CA ASN A 428 17.59 2.80 -10.71
C ASN A 428 18.94 2.52 -11.38
N LEU A 429 18.95 2.18 -12.68
CA LEU A 429 20.16 2.03 -13.48
C LEU A 429 20.66 3.36 -14.08
N LYS A 430 20.03 4.49 -13.75
CA LYS A 430 20.37 5.84 -14.25
C LYS A 430 20.33 5.94 -15.78
N GLY A 431 19.42 5.20 -16.41
CA GLY A 431 19.19 5.22 -17.84
C GLY A 431 18.51 6.51 -18.31
N THR A 432 18.50 6.69 -19.63
CA THR A 432 18.12 7.94 -20.30
C THR A 432 16.94 7.75 -21.24
N VAL A 433 16.44 8.85 -21.81
CA VAL A 433 15.33 8.84 -22.79
C VAL A 433 15.64 7.95 -24.01
N GLU A 434 16.91 7.83 -24.41
CA GLU A 434 17.39 6.96 -25.51
C GLU A 434 16.92 5.52 -25.33
N TYR A 435 16.94 4.98 -24.10
CA TYR A 435 16.48 3.62 -23.85
C TYR A 435 15.05 3.42 -24.34
N PHE A 436 14.15 4.39 -24.13
CA PHE A 436 12.76 4.26 -24.52
C PHE A 436 12.52 4.49 -26.01
N VAL A 437 13.30 5.40 -26.61
CA VAL A 437 13.17 5.76 -28.03
C VAL A 437 13.78 4.69 -28.94
N GLU A 438 14.97 4.22 -28.61
CA GLU A 438 15.75 3.31 -29.47
C GLU A 438 15.36 1.85 -29.27
N ASN A 439 14.94 1.45 -28.07
CA ASN A 439 14.62 0.05 -27.80
C ASN A 439 13.32 -0.38 -28.50
N THR A 440 13.27 -1.67 -28.82
CA THR A 440 12.09 -2.32 -29.39
C THR A 440 11.19 -2.85 -28.27
N PHE A 441 9.92 -2.46 -28.30
CA PHE A 441 8.87 -3.01 -27.46
C PHE A 441 8.00 -3.93 -28.30
N ASN A 442 7.47 -5.01 -27.71
CA ASN A 442 6.45 -5.83 -28.36
C ASN A 442 5.24 -4.98 -28.75
N TYR A 443 4.52 -5.36 -29.80
CA TYR A 443 3.35 -4.64 -30.27
C TYR A 443 2.22 -5.61 -30.67
N PRO A 444 0.95 -5.37 -30.26
CA PRO A 444 0.48 -4.30 -29.37
C PRO A 444 0.61 -4.65 -27.88
N THR A 445 1.08 -3.70 -27.06
CA THR A 445 1.17 -3.82 -25.58
C THR A 445 1.04 -2.46 -24.92
N LEU A 446 0.51 -2.39 -23.69
CA LEU A 446 0.46 -1.11 -22.95
C LEU A 446 1.87 -0.56 -22.65
N ALA A 447 2.89 -1.43 -22.60
CA ALA A 447 4.27 -0.98 -22.45
C ALA A 447 4.77 -0.14 -23.64
N GLU A 448 4.07 -0.13 -24.80
CA GLU A 448 4.39 0.79 -25.90
C GLU A 448 4.24 2.27 -25.50
N ALA A 449 3.45 2.55 -24.46
CA ALA A 449 3.30 3.88 -23.87
C ALA A 449 4.64 4.46 -23.40
N TYR A 450 5.60 3.63 -22.99
CA TYR A 450 6.95 4.10 -22.67
C TYR A 450 7.67 4.69 -23.89
N LYS A 451 7.54 4.04 -25.05
CA LYS A 451 8.15 4.53 -26.29
C LYS A 451 7.48 5.81 -26.78
N ILE A 452 6.14 5.86 -26.72
CA ILE A 452 5.36 7.05 -27.10
C ILE A 452 5.72 8.24 -26.20
N ALA A 453 5.72 8.06 -24.88
CA ALA A 453 6.09 9.11 -23.94
C ALA A 453 7.57 9.51 -24.09
N GLY A 454 8.47 8.55 -24.36
CA GLY A 454 9.88 8.83 -24.64
C GLY A 454 10.06 9.70 -25.89
N LEU A 455 9.36 9.38 -26.98
CA LEU A 455 9.37 10.16 -28.23
C LEU A 455 8.75 11.56 -28.04
N ASP A 456 7.65 11.64 -27.28
CA ASP A 456 6.98 12.89 -26.94
C ASP A 456 7.93 13.87 -26.23
N ALA A 457 8.67 13.39 -25.22
CA ALA A 457 9.72 14.18 -24.57
C ALA A 457 10.88 14.48 -25.54
N TRP A 458 11.39 13.47 -26.25
CA TRP A 458 12.53 13.59 -27.16
C TRP A 458 12.36 14.72 -28.17
N ASN A 459 11.18 14.81 -28.80
CA ASN A 459 10.88 15.81 -29.81
C ASN A 459 11.00 17.26 -29.29
N ARG A 460 10.80 17.48 -27.98
CA ARG A 460 10.97 18.79 -27.32
C ARG A 460 12.36 18.99 -26.74
N MET A 461 13.04 17.92 -26.33
CA MET A 461 14.43 17.96 -25.85
C MET A 461 15.43 18.29 -26.96
N GLY A 462 15.12 17.90 -28.20
CA GLY A 462 16.03 18.00 -29.33
C GLY A 462 17.13 16.94 -29.32
N ASP A 463 17.85 16.83 -30.43
CA ASP A 463 18.97 15.91 -30.55
C ASP A 463 20.15 16.35 -29.69
N ILE A 464 20.98 15.39 -29.28
CA ILE A 464 22.28 15.71 -28.71
C ILE A 464 23.03 16.51 -29.77
N LYS A 465 23.33 17.78 -29.47
CA LYS A 465 24.30 18.53 -30.27
C LYS A 465 25.60 17.73 -30.19
N SER A 466 25.93 16.99 -31.24
CA SER A 466 27.24 16.35 -31.31
C SER A 466 28.24 17.50 -31.31
N GLU A 467 29.09 17.55 -30.29
CA GLU A 467 30.39 18.18 -30.44
C GLU A 467 31.19 17.28 -31.40
N LEU A 468 30.90 17.43 -32.69
CA LEU A 468 31.72 16.93 -33.79
C LEU A 468 32.77 17.99 -34.13
#